data_AF-A0A9P1D0W0-F1
#
_entry.id   AF-A0A9P1D0W0-F1
#
_cell.length_a   1.000
_cell.length_b   1.000
_cell.length_c   1.000
_cell.angle_alpha   90.00
_cell.angle_beta   90.00
_cell.angle_gamma   90.00
#
_symmetry.space_group_name_H-M   'P 1'
#
loop_
_entity.id
_entity.type
_entity.pdbx_description
1 polymer ?
#
loop_
_entity_poly.entity_id
_entity_poly.type
_entity_poly.pdbx_seq_one_letter_code
_entity_poly.pdbx_strand_id
1 'polypeptide(L)' 'MELQSLEPPELDKEEQEALIRHHEAEELLKKLTLEEKVSLLTGKTMWEAGGVPRLNLPRLRFSAPG' A
#
# COMPACT_ATOMS: atom_id res chain seq x y z
N MET A 1 15.45 37.06 -16.64
CA MET A 1 14.34 36.44 -15.89
C MET A 1 14.98 35.29 -15.14
N GLU A 2 15.36 35.51 -13.88
CA GLU A 2 15.98 34.47 -13.06
C GLU A 2 14.90 33.45 -12.74
N LEU A 3 15.07 32.23 -13.24
CA LEU A 3 14.39 31.06 -12.68
C LEU A 3 14.88 30.97 -11.24
N GLN A 4 14.14 31.58 -10.31
CA GLN A 4 14.30 31.28 -8.90
C GLN A 4 14.13 29.76 -8.81
N SER A 5 15.24 29.08 -8.52
CA SER A 5 15.24 27.67 -8.17
C SER A 5 14.27 27.52 -7.02
N LEU A 6 13.03 27.10 -7.32
CA LEU A 6 12.07 26.77 -6.29
C LEU A 6 12.68 25.58 -5.56
N GLU A 7 13.24 25.84 -4.39
CA GLU A 7 13.62 24.77 -3.48
C GLU A 7 12.37 23.91 -3.30
N PRO A 8 12.48 22.57 -3.51
CA PRO A 8 11.32 21.71 -3.38
C PRO A 8 10.73 21.92 -1.98
N PRO A 9 9.39 22.01 -1.87
CA PRO A 9 8.75 22.27 -0.58
C PRO A 9 9.25 21.26 0.44
N GLU A 10 9.72 21.74 1.59
CA GLU A 10 10.08 20.87 2.70
C GLU A 10 8.84 20.10 3.12
N LEU A 11 8.85 18.79 2.85
CA LEU A 11 7.78 17.89 3.28
C LEU A 11 7.76 17.85 4.80
N ASP A 12 6.58 17.96 5.39
CA ASP A 12 6.46 17.71 6.82
C ASP A 12 6.69 16.22 7.15
N LYS A 13 6.73 15.89 8.44
CA LYS A 13 6.98 14.52 8.88
C LYS A 13 5.89 13.55 8.40
N GLU A 14 4.63 14.00 8.39
CA GLU A 14 3.49 13.15 7.99
C GLU A 14 3.55 12.83 6.49
N GLU A 15 3.90 13.83 5.67
CA GLU A 15 4.10 13.68 4.24
C GLU A 15 5.29 12.77 3.91
N GLN A 16 6.41 12.91 4.63
CA GLN A 16 7.57 12.01 4.49
C GLN A 16 7.20 10.56 4.82
N GLU A 17 6.50 10.34 5.93
CA GLU A 17 6.02 9.01 6.30
C GLU A 17 5.04 8.43 5.28
N ALA A 18 4.15 9.26 4.71
CA ALA A 18 3.24 8.84 3.65
C ALA A 18 3.99 8.41 2.40
N LEU A 19 5.04 9.15 2.02
CA LEU A 19 5.90 8.81 0.88
C LEU A 19 6.64 7.48 1.11
N ILE A 20 7.16 7.26 2.31
CA ILE A 20 7.81 6.00 2.70
C ILE A 20 6.82 4.84 2.60
N ARG A 21 5.61 4.97 3.18
CA ARG A 21 4.56 3.94 3.10
C ARG A 21 4.16 3.65 1.66
N HIS A 22 4.03 4.68 0.82
CA HIS A 22 3.72 4.51 -0.60
C HIS A 22 4.83 3.74 -1.32
N HIS A 23 6.10 4.09 -1.06
CA HIS A 23 7.23 3.39 -1.66
C HIS A 23 7.29 1.91 -1.24
N GLU A 24 7.07 1.61 0.04
CA GLU A 24 7.03 0.24 0.55
C GLU A 24 5.89 -0.58 -0.09
N ALA A 25 4.72 0.04 -0.28
CA ALA A 25 3.60 -0.60 -0.96
C ALA A 25 3.94 -0.93 -2.43
N GLU A 26 4.58 0.00 -3.16
CA GLU A 26 5.04 -0.22 -4.53
C GLU A 26 6.05 -1.38 -4.64
N GLU A 27 6.99 -1.47 -3.70
CA GLU A 27 7.96 -2.58 -3.67
C GLU A 27 7.31 -3.93 -3.36
N LEU A 28 6.24 -3.95 -2.56
CA LEU A 28 5.42 -5.16 -2.36
C LEU A 28 4.64 -5.52 -3.63
N LEU A 29 4.03 -4.54 -4.31
CA LEU A 29 3.26 -4.74 -5.54
C LEU A 29 4.08 -5.36 -6.68
N LYS A 30 5.37 -5.01 -6.78
CA LYS A 30 6.31 -5.59 -7.75
C LYS A 30 6.62 -7.07 -7.49
N LYS A 31 6.56 -7.51 -6.23
CA LYS A 31 6.85 -8.89 -5.84
C LYS A 31 5.66 -9.82 -5.99
N LEU A 32 4.44 -9.28 -6.12
CA LEU A 32 3.21 -10.07 -6.24
C LEU A 32 3.07 -10.70 -7.63
N THR A 33 2.62 -11.94 -7.65
CA THR A 33 2.09 -12.59 -8.85
C THR A 33 0.74 -12.00 -9.23
N LEU A 34 0.26 -12.29 -10.44
CA LEU A 34 -1.04 -11.84 -10.89
C LEU A 34 -2.17 -12.42 -10.02
N GLU A 35 -2.06 -13.70 -9.69
CA GLU A 35 -3.03 -14.44 -8.88
C GLU A 35 -3.14 -13.88 -7.47
N GLU A 36 -2.03 -13.44 -6.89
CA GLU A 36 -2.04 -12.82 -5.56
C GLU A 36 -2.64 -11.42 -5.57
N LYS A 37 -2.43 -10.64 -6.65
CA LYS A 37 -3.13 -9.37 -6.83
C LYS A 37 -4.64 -9.58 -6.89
N VAL A 38 -5.08 -10.59 -7.64
CA VAL A 38 -6.51 -10.97 -7.71
C VAL A 38 -7.02 -11.42 -6.33
N SER A 39 -6.25 -12.25 -5.62
CA SER A 39 -6.58 -12.75 -4.28
C SER A 39 -6.78 -11.61 -3.27
N LEU A 40 -5.95 -10.57 -3.30
CA LEU A 40 -6.07 -9.40 -2.42
C LEU A 40 -7.32 -8.55 -2.73
N LEU A 41 -7.77 -8.54 -3.99
CA LEU A 41 -8.95 -7.78 -4.43
C LEU A 41 -10.25 -8.57 -4.34
N THR A 42 -10.19 -9.86 -3.97
CA THR A 42 -11.35 -10.74 -3.88
C THR A 42 -11.57 -11.22 -2.45
N GLY A 43 -12.84 -11.25 -2.05
CA GLY A 43 -13.23 -11.89 -0.79
C GLY A 43 -13.02 -13.40 -0.91
N LYS A 44 -12.13 -13.96 -0.08
CA LYS A 44 -12.02 -15.41 0.11
C LYS A 44 -13.27 -15.97 0.80
N THR A 45 -13.82 -15.20 1.72
CA THR A 45 -15.14 -15.45 2.32
C THR A 45 -15.93 -14.13 2.35
N MET A 46 -17.19 -14.16 2.79
CA MET A 46 -18.01 -12.95 2.97
C MET A 46 -17.34 -11.88 3.85
N TRP A 47 -16.39 -12.28 4.70
CA TRP A 47 -15.78 -11.42 5.72
C TRP A 47 -14.25 -11.40 5.67
N GLU A 48 -13.63 -12.07 4.70
CA GLU A 48 -12.16 -12.15 4.63
C GLU A 48 -11.68 -11.91 3.20
N ALA A 49 -10.73 -10.98 3.01
CA ALA A 49 -9.95 -10.90 1.77
C ALA A 49 -8.86 -11.98 1.74
N GLY A 50 -8.34 -12.26 0.54
CA GLY A 50 -7.13 -13.05 0.37
C GLY A 50 -5.92 -12.44 1.11
N GLY A 51 -4.86 -13.22 1.20
CA GLY A 51 -3.58 -12.80 1.78
C GLY A 51 -2.43 -13.48 1.05
N VAL A 52 -1.19 -13.06 1.35
CA VAL A 52 0.00 -13.53 0.65
C VAL A 52 1.07 -13.96 1.66
N PRO A 53 1.00 -15.20 2.19
CA PRO A 53 1.87 -15.66 3.28
C PRO A 53 3.37 -15.60 2.96
N ARG A 54 3.77 -15.86 1.71
CA ARG A 54 5.19 -15.80 1.30
C ARG A 54 5.79 -14.39 1.38
N LEU A 55 4.96 -13.36 1.36
CA LEU A 55 5.35 -11.95 1.52
C LEU A 55 4.96 -11.41 2.91
N ASN A 56 4.60 -12.29 3.86
CA ASN A 56 4.10 -11.93 5.18
C ASN A 56 2.87 -11.01 5.16
N LEU A 57 2.04 -11.06 4.11
CA LEU A 57 0.78 -10.31 4.07
C LEU A 57 -0.34 -11.16 4.67
N PRO A 58 -0.98 -10.70 5.77
CA PRO A 58 -2.05 -11.44 6.43
C PRO A 58 -3.34 -11.42 5.60
N ARG A 59 -4.30 -12.25 5.98
CA ARG A 59 -5.68 -12.11 5.53
C ARG A 59 -6.34 -10.98 6.30
N LEU A 60 -7.07 -10.11 5.60
CA LEU A 60 -7.84 -9.05 6.22
C LEU A 60 -9.25 -9.55 6.54
N ARG A 61 -9.69 -9.39 7.79
CA ARG A 61 -11.08 -9.66 8.20
C ARG A 61 -11.84 -8.35 8.28
N PHE A 62 -13.04 -8.32 7.71
CA PHE A 62 -13.96 -7.20 7.77
C PHE A 62 -15.13 -7.56 8.68
N SER A 63 -15.52 -6.65 9.56
CA SER A 63 -16.70 -6.78 10.41
C SER A 63 -17.48 -5.48 10.36
N ALA A 64 -18.81 -5.57 10.39
CA ALA A 64 -19.63 -4.39 10.61
C ALA A 64 -19.27 -3.74 11.96
N PRO A 65 -19.24 -2.40 12.06
CA PRO A 65 -19.16 -1.74 13.35
C PRO A 65 -20.39 -2.13 14.17
N GLY A 66 -20.16 -2.57 15.41
CA GLY A 66 -21.20 -2.91 16.38
C GLY A 66 -21.69 -1.70 17.18
#